data_AF-A0A6J5FCQ8-F1
#
_entry.id   AF-A0A6J5FCQ8-F1
#
_cell.length_a   1.000
_cell.length_b   1.000
_cell.length_c   1.000
_cell.angle_alpha   90.00
_cell.angle_beta   90.00
_cell.angle_gamma   90.00
#
_symmetry.space_group_name_H-M   'P 1'
#
loop_
_entity.id
_entity.type
_entity.pdbx_description
1 polymer ?
#
loop_
_entity_poly.entity_id
_entity_poly.type
_entity_poly.pdbx_seq_one_letter_code
_entity_poly.pdbx_strand_id
1 'polypeptide(L)'
;MHLSPDRIFLTELRDDAAWDYIKSANAGHPGGIFSTHSSSAAETPGRIADLVKSSEVGRMLDYDMILRTIHATIDVIVYMKDWDVVELLYDSLFKKKSAAK
;
A
#
# COMPACT_ATOMS: atom_id res chain seq x y z
N MET A 1 1.69 -17.87 1.64
CA MET A 1 1.87 -18.30 0.23
C MET A 1 2.90 -19.42 0.22
N HIS A 2 2.67 -20.51 -0.53
CA HIS A 2 3.60 -21.67 -0.61
C HIS A 2 4.61 -21.56 -1.78
N LEU A 3 4.79 -20.35 -2.31
CA LEU A 3 5.77 -19.99 -3.35
C LEU A 3 6.73 -18.96 -2.75
N SER A 4 7.98 -18.93 -3.20
CA SER A 4 8.98 -17.93 -2.81
C SER A 4 9.31 -17.01 -4.00
N PRO A 5 8.37 -16.15 -4.44
CA PRO A 5 8.62 -15.24 -5.56
C PRO A 5 9.61 -14.12 -5.17
N ASP A 6 10.34 -13.55 -6.12
CA ASP A 6 11.14 -12.34 -5.83
C ASP A 6 10.27 -11.09 -5.72
N ARG A 7 9.15 -11.06 -6.45
CA ARG A 7 8.20 -9.93 -6.52
C ARG A 7 6.77 -10.43 -6.63
N ILE A 8 5.84 -9.69 -6.03
CA ILE A 8 4.40 -9.99 -6.11
C ILE A 8 3.71 -8.88 -6.89
N PHE A 9 3.22 -9.23 -8.08
CA PHE A 9 2.36 -8.38 -8.88
C PHE A 9 0.90 -8.75 -8.64
N LEU A 10 0.12 -7.77 -8.20
CA LEU A 10 -1.32 -7.92 -8.03
C LEU A 10 -2.01 -7.02 -9.05
N THR A 11 -3.03 -7.52 -9.73
CA THR A 11 -3.74 -6.69 -10.72
C THR A 11 -4.38 -5.49 -10.06
N GLU A 12 -5.15 -5.70 -8.98
CA GLU A 12 -5.84 -4.63 -8.28
C GLU A 12 -6.12 -4.98 -6.81
N LEU A 13 -5.93 -4.01 -5.93
CA LEU A 13 -6.28 -4.08 -4.50
C LEU A 13 -7.72 -3.58 -4.30
N ARG A 14 -8.64 -4.49 -3.97
CA ARG A 14 -10.08 -4.19 -3.91
C ARG A 14 -10.77 -4.57 -2.61
N ASP A 15 -10.21 -5.48 -1.83
CA ASP A 15 -10.90 -6.21 -0.79
C ASP A 15 -10.01 -6.44 0.45
N ASP A 16 -10.40 -7.42 1.27
CA ASP A 16 -9.76 -7.80 2.52
C ASP A 16 -8.37 -8.41 2.34
N ALA A 17 -7.99 -8.82 1.12
CA ALA A 17 -6.63 -9.25 0.80
C ALA A 17 -5.61 -8.10 0.87
N ALA A 18 -6.06 -6.85 1.01
CA ALA A 18 -5.20 -5.67 1.14
C ALA A 18 -4.15 -5.82 2.25
N TRP A 19 -4.55 -6.34 3.41
CA TRP A 19 -3.63 -6.49 4.54
C TRP A 19 -2.57 -7.56 4.29
N ASP A 20 -2.95 -8.67 3.67
CA ASP A 20 -2.03 -9.76 3.37
C ASP A 20 -1.02 -9.37 2.30
N TYR A 21 -1.43 -8.59 1.30
CA TYR A 21 -0.51 -8.02 0.31
C TYR A 21 0.53 -7.11 0.97
N ILE A 22 0.09 -6.14 1.79
CA ILE A 22 0.96 -5.19 2.48
C ILE A 22 1.97 -5.91 3.39
N LYS A 23 1.53 -6.91 4.16
CA LYS A 23 2.44 -7.75 4.96
C LYS A 23 3.43 -8.52 4.10
N SER A 24 2.97 -9.12 2.99
CA SER A 24 3.83 -9.91 2.11
C SER A 24 4.93 -9.07 1.46
N ALA A 25 4.61 -7.83 1.09
CA ALA A 25 5.59 -6.88 0.57
C ALA A 25 6.68 -6.53 1.61
N ASN A 26 6.32 -6.44 2.90
CA ASN A 26 7.29 -6.22 3.99
C ASN A 26 8.08 -7.49 4.37
N ALA A 27 7.55 -8.68 4.10
CA ALA A 27 8.09 -9.96 4.58
C ALA A 27 9.11 -10.63 3.64
N GLY A 28 9.71 -9.87 2.70
CA GLY A 28 10.78 -10.38 1.83
C GLY A 28 10.48 -10.34 0.32
N HIS A 29 9.41 -9.66 -0.10
CA HIS A 29 9.04 -9.52 -1.52
C HIS A 29 8.97 -8.04 -1.95
N PRO A 30 10.11 -7.31 -1.96
CA PRO A 30 10.13 -5.90 -2.32
C PRO A 30 9.81 -5.67 -3.80
N GLY A 31 9.34 -4.47 -4.14
CA GLY A 31 9.16 -4.05 -5.53
C GLY A 31 7.99 -4.71 -6.25
N GLY A 32 6.94 -5.05 -5.50
CA GLY A 32 5.63 -5.40 -6.05
C GLY A 32 4.94 -4.18 -6.69
N ILE A 33 3.98 -4.44 -7.57
CA ILE A 33 3.14 -3.43 -8.23
C ILE A 33 1.69 -3.87 -8.13
N PHE A 34 0.80 -2.92 -7.85
CA PHE A 34 -0.63 -3.09 -7.87
C PHE A 34 -1.35 -1.80 -8.27
N SER A 35 -2.61 -1.92 -8.68
CA SER A 35 -3.50 -0.78 -8.89
C SER A 35 -4.60 -0.72 -7.83
N THR A 36 -5.19 0.45 -7.60
CA THR A 36 -6.40 0.60 -6.78
C THR A 36 -7.16 1.85 -7.18
N HIS A 37 -8.45 1.90 -6.89
CA HIS A 37 -9.26 3.08 -7.13
C HIS A 37 -9.11 4.10 -6.00
N SER A 38 -8.61 5.29 -6.34
CA SER A 38 -8.48 6.44 -5.45
C SER A 38 -8.77 7.75 -6.22
N SER A 39 -9.09 8.83 -5.50
CA SER A 39 -9.37 10.14 -6.09
C SER A 39 -8.12 10.99 -6.31
N SER A 40 -7.00 10.64 -5.66
CA SER A 40 -5.71 11.34 -5.76
C SER A 40 -4.57 10.45 -5.25
N ALA A 41 -3.31 10.83 -5.53
CA ALA A 41 -2.16 10.12 -4.97
C ALA A 41 -2.08 10.31 -3.45
N ALA A 42 -2.46 11.49 -2.95
CA ALA A 42 -2.45 11.83 -1.52
C ALA A 42 -3.51 11.06 -0.70
N GLU A 43 -4.68 10.77 -1.28
CA GLU A 43 -5.76 10.03 -0.61
C GLU A 43 -5.56 8.50 -0.65
N THR A 44 -4.69 8.02 -1.54
CA THR A 44 -4.49 6.58 -1.76
C THR A 44 -4.11 5.80 -0.49
N PRO A 45 -3.22 6.29 0.40
CA PRO A 45 -2.93 5.59 1.66
C PRO A 45 -4.16 5.41 2.57
N GLY A 46 -5.00 6.44 2.67
CA GLY A 46 -6.24 6.37 3.45
C GLY A 46 -7.23 5.37 2.86
N ARG A 47 -7.39 5.40 1.52
CA ARG A 47 -8.21 4.43 0.79
C ARG A 47 -7.80 2.97 1.04
N ILE A 48 -6.49 2.70 1.05
CA ILE A 48 -5.94 1.36 1.35
C ILE A 48 -6.15 1.02 2.82
N ALA A 49 -5.98 1.98 3.73
CA ALA A 49 -6.27 1.76 5.14
C ALA A 49 -7.73 1.37 5.38
N ASP A 50 -8.67 1.97 4.64
CA ASP A 50 -10.09 1.62 4.71
C ASP A 50 -10.35 0.20 4.20
N LEU A 51 -9.69 -0.23 3.10
CA LEU A 51 -9.74 -1.62 2.64
C LEU A 51 -9.25 -2.57 3.72
N VAL A 52 -8.10 -2.26 4.34
CA VAL A 52 -7.57 -3.05 5.45
C VAL A 52 -8.56 -3.09 6.62
N LYS A 53 -9.11 -1.95 7.04
CA LYS A 53 -10.11 -1.88 8.14
C LYS A 53 -11.38 -2.66 7.85
N SER A 54 -11.73 -2.91 6.57
CA SER A 54 -12.89 -3.73 6.21
C SER A 54 -12.68 -5.23 6.49
N SER A 55 -11.43 -5.69 6.49
CA SER A 55 -11.08 -7.09 6.78
C SER A 55 -11.33 -7.47 8.26
N GLU A 56 -11.51 -8.75 8.55
CA GLU A 56 -11.65 -9.25 9.92
C GLU A 56 -10.43 -8.91 10.79
N VAL A 57 -9.23 -9.11 10.23
CA VAL A 57 -7.97 -8.79 10.91
C VAL A 57 -7.82 -7.29 11.12
N GLY A 58 -8.04 -6.49 10.07
CA GLY A 58 -7.82 -5.05 10.13
C GLY A 58 -8.81 -4.31 11.04
N ARG A 59 -10.01 -4.85 11.27
CA ARG A 59 -10.94 -4.30 12.27
C ARG A 59 -10.32 -4.22 13.67
N MET A 60 -9.45 -5.16 14.03
CA MET A 60 -8.77 -5.21 15.32
C MET A 60 -7.51 -4.33 15.41
N LEU A 61 -7.03 -3.79 14.29
CA LEU A 61 -5.82 -2.99 14.23
C LEU A 61 -6.13 -1.49 14.37
N ASP A 62 -5.24 -0.76 15.04
CA ASP A 62 -5.31 0.69 15.12
C ASP A 62 -5.10 1.32 13.74
N TYR A 63 -5.92 2.32 13.40
CA TYR A 63 -5.85 2.99 12.10
C TYR A 63 -4.47 3.62 11.85
N ASP A 64 -3.89 4.24 12.88
CA ASP A 64 -2.55 4.83 12.80
C ASP A 64 -1.45 3.79 12.59
N MET A 65 -1.64 2.56 13.09
CA MET A 65 -0.71 1.46 12.86
C MET A 65 -0.79 0.99 11.40
N ILE A 66 -2.01 0.88 10.86
CA ILE A 66 -2.25 0.54 9.46
C ILE A 66 -1.60 1.58 8.54
N LEU A 67 -1.90 2.87 8.75
CA LEU A 67 -1.31 3.94 7.94
C LEU A 67 0.22 3.96 8.00
N ARG A 68 0.81 3.81 9.19
CA ARG A 68 2.27 3.71 9.35
C ARG A 68 2.84 2.55 8.54
N THR A 69 2.18 1.39 8.57
CA THR A 69 2.60 0.22 7.80
C THR A 69 2.52 0.50 6.30
N ILE A 70 1.40 1.04 5.82
CA ILE A 70 1.20 1.39 4.41
C ILE A 70 2.28 2.36 3.92
N HIS A 71 2.56 3.42 4.69
CA HIS A 71 3.60 4.39 4.34
C HIS A 71 5.02 3.80 4.35
N ALA A 72 5.29 2.81 5.19
CA ALA A 72 6.57 2.10 5.18
C ALA A 72 6.69 1.17 3.97
N THR A 73 5.58 0.55 3.54
CA THR A 73 5.55 -0.42 2.45
C THR A 73 5.54 0.24 1.07
N ILE A 74 4.67 1.22 0.85
CA ILE A 74 4.47 1.83 -0.46
C ILE A 74 5.54 2.89 -0.71
N ASP A 75 6.35 2.68 -1.75
CA ASP A 75 7.40 3.62 -2.15
C ASP A 75 6.89 4.78 -3.00
N VAL A 76 6.07 4.46 -4.00
CA VAL A 76 5.63 5.39 -5.05
C VAL A 76 4.15 5.19 -5.30
N ILE A 77 3.40 6.28 -5.41
CA ILE A 77 2.01 6.27 -5.88
C ILE A 77 1.94 7.15 -7.12
N VAL A 78 1.42 6.59 -8.21
CA VAL A 78 1.16 7.31 -9.45
C VAL A 78 -0.34 7.37 -9.64
N TYR A 79 -0.91 8.57 -9.58
CA TYR A 79 -2.32 8.80 -9.85
C TYR A 79 -2.49 9.20 -11.32
N MET A 80 -3.39 8.49 -12.00
CA MET A 80 -3.71 8.69 -13.40
C MET A 80 -5.18 9.07 -13.55
N LYS A 81 -5.45 10.03 -14.44
CA LYS A 81 -6.79 10.46 -14.83
C LYS A 81 -6.81 10.64 -16.35
N ASP A 82 -7.79 10.06 -17.02
CA ASP A 82 -7.97 10.17 -18.48
C ASP A 82 -6.69 9.86 -19.29
N TRP A 83 -5.95 8.82 -18.85
CA TRP A 83 -4.65 8.38 -19.41
C TRP A 83 -3.44 9.28 -19.11
N ASP A 84 -3.64 10.43 -18.46
CA ASP A 84 -2.58 11.32 -18.03
C ASP A 84 -2.13 11.01 -16.60
N VAL A 85 -0.82 11.10 -16.35
CA VAL A 85 -0.27 11.11 -14.99
C VAL A 85 -0.47 12.51 -14.41
N VAL A 86 -1.34 12.62 -13.40
CA VAL A 86 -1.72 13.91 -12.80
C VAL A 86 -0.96 14.17 -11.51
N GLU A 87 -0.71 13.13 -10.71
CA GLU A 87 0.01 13.27 -9.45
C GLU A 87 0.98 12.11 -9.23
N LEU A 88 2.12 12.43 -8.62
CA LEU A 88 3.10 11.45 -8.19
C LEU A 88 3.44 11.73 -6.72
N LEU A 89 3.17 10.76 -5.86
CA LEU A 89 3.59 10.80 -4.47
C LEU A 89 4.84 9.93 -4.31
N TYR A 90 5.97 10.58 -4.04
CA TYR A 90 7.23 9.94 -3.68
C TYR A 90 7.99 10.85 -2.72
N ASP A 91 8.20 10.38 -1.49
CA ASP A 91 9.01 11.10 -0.50
C ASP A 91 10.00 10.14 0.18
N SER A 92 11.21 10.09 -0.37
CA SER A 92 12.29 9.27 0.20
C SER A 92 12.77 9.75 1.57
N LEU A 93 12.62 11.04 1.90
CA LEU A 93 13.06 11.59 3.18
C LEU A 93 12.07 11.21 4.28
N PHE A 94 10.78 11.34 4.01
CA PHE A 94 9.73 10.86 4.89
C PHE A 94 9.88 9.35 5.14
N LYS A 95 10.09 8.56 4.09
CA LYS A 95 10.28 7.11 4.22
C LYS A 95 11.47 6.75 5.10
N LYS A 96 12.63 7.42 4.90
CA LYS A 96 13.82 7.22 5.75
C LYS A 96 13.57 7.57 7.21
N LYS A 97 12.83 8.65 7.49
CA LYS A 97 12.46 9.03 8.87
C LYS A 97 11.54 8.00 9.52
N SER A 98 10.57 7.47 8.75
CA SER A 98 9.63 6.45 9.24
C SER A 98 10.28 5.09 9.47
N ALA A 99 11.32 4.74 8.72
CA ALA A 99 12.08 3.50 8.90
C ALA A 99 13.12 3.56 10.05
N ALA A 100 13.53 4.76 10.47
CA ALA A 100 14.52 4.98 11.52
C ALA A 100 13.93 5.03 12.95
N LYS A 101 12.62 4.81 13.09
CA LYS A 101 11.87 4.95 14.34
C LYS A 101 11.16 3.64 14.68
#